data_AF-A0A9P0JY81-F1
#
_entry.id   AF-A0A9P0JY81-F1
#
_cell.length_a   1.000
_cell.length_b   1.000
_cell.length_c   1.000
_cell.angle_alpha   90.00
_cell.angle_beta   90.00
_cell.angle_gamma   90.00
#
_symmetry.space_group_name_H-M   'P 1'
#
loop_
_entity.id
_entity.type
_entity.pdbx_description
1 polymer ?
#
loop_
_entity_poly.entity_id
_entity_poly.type
_entity_poly.pdbx_seq_one_letter_code
_entity_poly.pdbx_strand_id
1 'polypeptide(L)'
;MRIIAKSEDDYRKIVRLFREEEVLHHTFPLPSERNIHAVVRGVPVNFSDTEIKGELEQRGYSPLHIILLKRSGGAPCLWWW
;
A
#
# COMPACT_ATOMS: atom_id res chain seq x y z
N MET A 1 -1.54 -17.46 -19.40
CA MET A 1 -1.08 -16.49 -20.41
C MET A 1 -0.74 -15.17 -19.70
N ARG A 2 0.35 -14.49 -20.08
CA ARG A 2 0.75 -13.20 -19.49
C ARG A 2 0.74 -12.14 -20.59
N ILE A 3 0.06 -11.03 -20.33
CA ILE A 3 0.00 -9.87 -21.23
C ILE A 3 0.77 -8.73 -20.57
N ILE A 4 1.66 -8.09 -21.31
CA ILE A 4 2.48 -6.98 -20.83
C ILE A 4 2.02 -5.73 -21.57
N ALA A 5 1.46 -4.77 -20.83
CA ALA A 5 1.05 -3.47 -21.36
C ALA A 5 2.26 -2.54 -21.50
N LYS A 6 2.24 -1.64 -22.49
CA LYS A 6 3.31 -0.66 -22.73
C LYS A 6 3.24 0.54 -21.78
N SER A 7 2.05 0.80 -21.22
CA SER A 7 1.79 1.91 -20.31
C SER A 7 0.72 1.53 -19.28
N GLU A 8 0.60 2.34 -18.22
CA GLU A 8 -0.47 2.18 -17.24
C GLU A 8 -1.86 2.41 -17.85
N ASP A 9 -1.98 3.33 -18.81
CA ASP A 9 -3.23 3.60 -19.51
C ASP A 9 -3.66 2.41 -20.38
N ASP A 10 -2.72 1.80 -21.11
CA ASP A 10 -2.98 0.58 -21.88
C ASP A 10 -3.39 -0.56 -20.95
N TYR A 11 -2.75 -0.70 -19.79
CA TYR A 11 -3.14 -1.69 -18.78
C TYR A 11 -4.59 -1.49 -18.34
N ARG A 12 -5.00 -0.26 -18.01
CA ARG A 12 -6.38 0.05 -17.61
C ARG A 12 -7.38 -0.27 -18.71
N LYS A 13 -7.06 0.05 -19.97
CA LYS A 13 -7.91 -0.28 -21.14
C LYS A 13 -8.07 -1.79 -21.32
N ILE A 14 -6.98 -2.56 -21.20
CA ILE A 14 -7.03 -4.03 -21.29
C ILE A 14 -7.87 -4.65 -20.17
N VAL A 15 -7.66 -4.21 -18.92
CA VAL A 15 -8.45 -4.69 -17.77
C VAL A 15 -9.92 -4.35 -17.95
N ARG A 16 -10.24 -3.14 -18.43
CA ARG A 16 -11.61 -2.73 -18.73
C ARG A 16 -12.25 -3.64 -19.77
N LEU A 17 -11.56 -3.89 -20.88
CA LEU A 17 -12.04 -4.81 -21.93
C LEU A 17 -12.34 -6.20 -21.36
N PHE A 18 -11.44 -6.78 -20.55
CA PHE A 18 -11.68 -8.10 -19.97
C PHE A 18 -12.85 -8.14 -19.00
N ARG A 19 -13.16 -7.03 -18.32
CA ARG A 19 -14.39 -6.93 -17.50
C ARG A 19 -15.63 -6.85 -18.38
N GLU A 20 -15.61 -6.05 -19.44
CA GLU A 20 -16.73 -5.86 -20.36
C GLU A 20 -17.07 -7.18 -21.09
N GLU A 21 -16.06 -7.98 -21.43
CA GLU A 21 -16.20 -9.28 -22.10
C GLU A 21 -16.34 -10.47 -21.11
N GLU A 22 -16.50 -10.21 -19.81
CA GLU A 22 -16.63 -11.22 -18.75
C GLU A 22 -15.51 -12.29 -18.72
N VAL A 23 -14.32 -11.92 -19.19
CA VAL A 23 -13.15 -12.81 -19.21
C VAL A 23 -12.57 -12.89 -17.79
N LEU A 24 -12.40 -14.11 -17.26
CA LEU A 24 -11.74 -14.32 -15.98
C LEU A 24 -10.26 -13.91 -16.04
N HIS A 25 -9.86 -12.96 -15.18
CA HIS A 25 -8.50 -12.45 -15.12
C HIS A 25 -8.13 -11.97 -13.72
N HIS A 26 -6.83 -11.96 -13.44
CA HIS A 26 -6.28 -11.32 -12.24
C HIS A 26 -5.83 -9.90 -12.55
N THR A 27 -6.02 -8.99 -11.60
CA THR A 27 -5.54 -7.61 -11.66
C THR A 27 -4.48 -7.38 -10.58
N PHE A 28 -3.54 -6.50 -10.87
CA PHE A 28 -2.52 -6.07 -9.93
C PHE A 28 -2.58 -4.55 -9.84
N PRO A 29 -2.43 -3.97 -8.64
CA PRO A 29 -2.38 -2.51 -8.50
C PRO A 29 -1.18 -1.97 -9.29
N LEU A 30 -1.43 -0.88 -10.00
CA LEU A 30 -0.41 -0.19 -10.79
C LEU A 30 0.68 0.37 -9.87
N PRO A 31 1.93 0.50 -10.35
CA PRO A 31 3.00 1.12 -9.57
C PRO A 31 2.62 2.50 -9.02
N SER A 32 1.93 3.33 -9.80
CA SER A 32 1.41 4.64 -9.37
C SER A 32 0.35 4.57 -8.26
N GLU A 33 -0.37 3.45 -8.16
CA GLU A 33 -1.41 3.21 -7.15
C GLU A 33 -0.87 2.54 -5.89
N ARG A 34 0.39 2.06 -5.91
CA ARG A 34 1.00 1.43 -4.75
C ARG A 34 1.37 2.52 -3.74
N ASN A 35 0.69 2.49 -2.59
CA ASN A 35 1.08 3.29 -1.45
C ASN A 35 2.51 2.93 -1.02
N ILE A 36 3.43 3.89 -1.16
CA ILE A 36 4.78 3.80 -0.62
C ILE A 36 4.67 3.98 0.89
N HIS A 37 5.00 2.93 1.64
CA HIS A 37 4.93 2.95 3.10
C HIS A 37 6.22 2.42 3.70
N ALA A 38 6.56 2.95 4.88
CA ALA A 38 7.66 2.46 5.70
C ALA A 38 7.10 1.80 6.96
N VAL A 39 7.61 0.62 7.29
CA VAL A 39 7.26 -0.07 8.54
C VAL A 39 8.37 0.19 9.56
N VAL A 40 8.06 1.02 10.56
CA VAL A 40 8.97 1.29 11.67
C VAL A 40 8.69 0.30 12.80
N ARG A 41 9.71 -0.42 13.26
CA ARG A 41 9.63 -1.36 14.38
C ARG A 41 10.21 -0.71 15.65
N GLY A 42 9.71 -1.12 16.81
CA GLY A 42 10.22 -0.64 18.10
C GLY A 42 9.72 0.73 18.53
N VAL A 43 8.66 1.25 17.90
CA VAL A 43 7.97 2.46 18.36
C VAL A 43 7.36 2.18 19.74
N PRO A 44 7.69 2.97 20.78
CA PRO A 44 7.13 2.78 22.11
C PRO A 44 5.60 2.93 22.11
N VAL A 45 4.91 2.12 22.93
CA VAL A 45 3.43 2.03 22.93
C VAL A 45 2.73 3.30 23.42
N ASN A 46 3.45 4.22 24.04
CA ASN A 46 2.94 5.48 24.55
C ASN A 46 2.92 6.61 23.50
N PHE A 47 3.49 6.40 22.31
CA PHE A 47 3.36 7.37 21.22
C PHE A 47 1.99 7.23 20.57
N SER A 48 1.28 8.35 20.45
CA SER A 48 0.06 8.43 19.66
C SER A 48 0.38 8.63 18.17
N ASP A 49 -0.53 8.22 17.31
CA ASP A 49 -0.44 8.45 15.87
C ASP A 49 -0.47 9.95 15.52
N THR A 50 -1.18 10.77 16.30
CA THR A 50 -1.23 12.22 16.15
C THR A 50 0.10 12.89 16.47
N GLU A 51 0.80 12.47 17.53
CA GLU A 51 2.15 12.97 17.86
C GLU A 51 3.16 12.62 16.77
N ILE A 52 3.15 11.37 16.29
CA ILE A 52 4.03 10.93 15.21
C ILE A 52 3.73 11.72 13.93
N LYS A 53 2.46 11.95 13.61
CA LYS A 53 2.05 12.76 12.47
C LYS A 53 2.59 14.19 12.57
N GLY A 54 2.37 14.84 13.71
CA GLY A 54 2.80 16.21 13.95
C GLY A 54 4.32 16.38 13.82
N GLU A 55 5.10 15.45 14.38
CA GLU A 55 6.56 15.44 14.24
C GLU A 55 7.02 15.31 12.78
N LEU A 56 6.39 14.43 12.00
CA LEU A 56 6.72 14.27 10.58
C LEU A 56 6.36 15.52 9.78
N GLU A 57 5.21 16.12 10.04
CA GLU A 57 4.77 17.37 9.39
C GLU A 57 5.68 18.55 9.73
N GLN A 58 6.10 18.70 10.99
CA GLN A 58 7.07 19.73 11.39
C GLN A 58 8.43 19.58 10.71
N ARG A 59 8.81 18.35 10.36
CA ARG A 59 10.05 18.06 9.62
C ARG A 59 9.89 18.20 8.10
N GLY A 60 8.72 18.61 7.62
CA GLY A 60 8.42 18.86 6.21
C GLY A 60 7.94 17.62 5.43
N TYR A 61 7.57 16.55 6.12
CA TYR A 61 6.96 15.37 5.48
C TYR A 61 5.43 15.47 5.51
N SER A 62 4.74 14.84 4.56
CA SER A 62 3.26 14.83 4.52
C SER A 62 2.74 13.39 4.46
N PRO A 63 2.73 12.67 5.60
CA PRO A 63 2.26 11.29 5.64
C PRO A 63 0.76 11.22 5.35
N LEU A 64 0.36 10.31 4.45
CA LEU A 64 -1.06 10.08 4.12
C LEU A 64 -1.80 9.38 5.27
N HIS A 65 -1.21 8.30 5.79
CA HIS A 65 -1.79 7.50 6.87
C HIS A 65 -0.69 7.01 7.81
N ILE A 66 -0.99 7.03 9.12
CA ILE A 66 -0.14 6.44 10.16
C ILE A 66 -0.99 5.40 10.87
N ILE A 67 -0.50 4.16 10.90
CA ILE A 67 -1.19 3.04 11.54
C ILE A 67 -0.24 2.43 12.55
N LEU A 68 -0.58 2.55 13.84
CA LEU A 68 0.12 1.87 14.92
C LEU A 68 -0.32 0.41 14.99
N LEU A 69 0.51 -0.48 14.48
CA LEU A 69 0.27 -1.92 14.54
C LEU A 69 0.48 -2.41 15.97
N LYS A 70 -0.61 -2.65 16.71
CA LYS A 70 -0.58 -3.30 18.01
C LYS A 70 -0.39 -4.81 17.82
N ARG A 71 0.54 -5.40 18.56
CA ARG A 71 0.64 -6.86 18.67
C ARG A 71 -0.59 -7.38 19.43
N SER A 72 -1.64 -7.79 18.72
CA SER A 72 -2.63 -8.70 19.27
C SER A 72 -1.99 -10.09 19.37
N GLY A 73 -2.15 -10.77 20.50
CA GLY A 73 -1.45 -12.01 20.85
C GLY A 73 -1.75 -13.20 19.94
N GLY A 74 -1.20 -13.23 18.73
CA GLY A 74 -1.30 -14.35 17.80
C GLY A 74 -0.39 -14.17 16.58
N ALA A 75 0.70 -14.94 16.57
CA ALA A 75 1.73 -15.11 15.53
C ALA A 75 2.56 -13.88 15.12
N PRO A 76 3.89 -14.04 14.94
CA PRO A 76 4.72 -13.00 14.36
C PRO A 76 4.29 -12.78 12.91
N CYS A 77 3.91 -11.55 12.58
CA CYS A 77 3.76 -11.15 11.19
C CYS A 77 5.13 -11.18 10.51
N LEU A 78 5.50 -12.34 9.98
CA LEU A 78 6.56 -12.51 9.01
C LEU A 78 6.03 -11.99 7.66
N TRP A 79 5.93 -10.67 7.52
CA TRP A 79 5.85 -10.07 6.20
C TRP A 79 7.24 -10.19 5.58
N TRP A 80 7.41 -11.19 4.72
CA TRP A 80 8.58 -11.35 3.86
C TRP A 80 8.54 -10.28 2.75
N TRP A 81 9.75 -9.86 2.37
CA TRP A 81 10.10 -8.78 1.44
C TRP A 81 9.56 -8.98 0.03
#